data_AF-A0A2L2YVX8-F1
#
_entry.id   AF-A0A2L2YVX8-F1
#
_cell.length_a   1.000
_cell.length_b   1.000
_cell.length_c   1.000
_cell.angle_alpha   90.00
_cell.angle_beta   90.00
_cell.angle_gamma   90.00
#
_symmetry.space_group_name_H-M   'P 1'
#
loop_
_entity.id
_entity.type
_entity.pdbx_description
1 polymer ?
#
loop_
_entity_poly.entity_id
_entity_poly.type
_entity_poly.pdbx_seq_one_letter_code
_entity_poly.pdbx_strand_id
1 'polypeptide(L)'
;FNCPFPPLFMTPGPNGIINLNVSVLEKYYNSTLDDINCWYQPIMRTYLSTNNREDDYYTLPVQELKFGEPIEHEYLITKCFFKHNNTHEQYMPLVKLKDEVEKRKSVIKSPSPLNVIILGIDSVSKLNFMRRFFQTKPYLKFQMKAFDMKGFTKVGDNTFPNLVPMFTGHFVNYFWNESIKDTYFFD
;
A
#
# COMPACT_ATOMS: atom_id res chain seq x y z
N PHE A 1 12.16 16.44 15.50
CA PHE A 1 11.28 16.48 14.33
C PHE A 1 9.86 16.64 14.83
N ASN A 2 9.23 17.79 14.61
CA ASN A 2 7.79 17.94 14.80
C ASN A 2 7.14 17.68 13.45
N CYS A 3 6.23 16.70 13.39
CA CYS A 3 5.41 16.53 12.19
C CYS A 3 4.49 17.76 12.07
N PRO A 4 4.34 18.34 10.87
CA PRO A 4 3.53 19.55 10.69
C PRO A 4 2.03 19.29 10.87
N PHE A 5 1.59 18.04 10.77
CA PHE A 5 0.19 17.64 10.87
C PHE A 5 -0.07 16.79 12.13
N PRO A 6 -1.29 16.85 12.70
CA PRO A 6 -1.68 15.97 13.79
C PRO A 6 -1.59 14.50 13.32
N PRO A 7 -1.27 13.57 14.24
CA PRO A 7 -1.27 12.14 13.92
C PRO A 7 -2.68 11.69 13.52
N LEU A 8 -2.75 10.76 12.57
CA LEU A 8 -4.02 10.23 12.08
C LEU A 8 -4.76 9.47 13.20
N PHE A 9 -6.04 9.77 13.40
CA PHE A 9 -6.89 9.06 14.36
C PHE A 9 -7.54 7.81 13.76
N MET A 10 -7.58 7.68 12.43
CA MET A 10 -8.05 6.48 11.73
C MET A 10 -6.88 5.77 11.05
N THR A 11 -6.81 4.45 11.24
CA THR A 11 -5.78 3.62 10.60
C THR A 11 -6.39 2.35 10.01
N PRO A 12 -5.91 1.91 8.83
CA PRO A 12 -6.33 0.63 8.27
C PRO A 12 -5.80 -0.51 9.16
N GLY A 13 -6.70 -1.41 9.51
CA GLY A 13 -6.44 -2.66 10.20
C GLY A 13 -6.40 -3.84 9.24
N PRO A 14 -6.01 -5.03 9.74
CA PRO A 14 -6.08 -6.26 8.96
C PRO A 14 -7.54 -6.59 8.62
N ASN A 15 -7.73 -7.33 7.52
CA ASN A 15 -9.03 -7.82 7.06
C ASN A 15 -10.05 -6.71 6.71
N GLY A 16 -9.56 -5.59 6.18
CA GLY A 16 -10.42 -4.50 5.71
C GLY A 16 -11.14 -3.72 6.81
N ILE A 17 -10.58 -3.68 8.03
CA ILE A 17 -11.16 -2.94 9.15
C ILE A 17 -10.55 -1.54 9.21
N ILE A 18 -11.31 -0.53 9.63
CA ILE A 18 -10.77 0.78 10.02
C ILE A 18 -10.79 0.90 11.53
N ASN A 19 -9.61 1.08 12.11
CA ASN A 19 -9.42 1.26 13.55
C ASN A 19 -9.49 2.74 13.92
N LEU A 20 -10.10 3.02 15.05
CA LEU A 20 -10.16 4.35 15.65
C LEU A 20 -9.21 4.45 16.85
N ASN A 21 -8.38 5.47 16.88
CA ASN A 21 -7.58 5.84 18.02
C ASN A 21 -8.22 7.01 18.78
N VAL A 22 -9.01 6.69 19.80
CA VAL A 22 -9.75 7.67 20.62
C VAL A 22 -8.79 8.64 21.32
N SER A 23 -7.66 8.17 21.84
CA SER A 23 -6.67 9.03 22.51
C SER A 23 -6.06 10.06 21.57
N VAL A 24 -5.89 9.72 20.29
CA VAL A 24 -5.42 10.67 19.28
C VAL A 24 -6.52 11.68 18.94
N LEU A 25 -7.76 11.21 18.78
CA LEU A 25 -8.91 12.07 18.49
C LEU A 25 -9.11 13.12 19.60
N GLU A 26 -9.10 12.70 20.86
CA GLU A 26 -9.27 13.61 22.00
C GLU A 26 -8.11 14.60 22.13
N LYS A 27 -6.87 14.11 22.03
CA LYS A 27 -5.66 14.92 22.30
C LYS A 27 -5.31 15.90 21.18
N TYR A 28 -5.52 15.51 19.93
CA TYR A 28 -5.06 16.29 18.77
C TYR A 28 -6.19 16.93 17.98
N TYR A 29 -7.44 16.45 18.13
CA TYR A 29 -8.61 16.96 17.43
C TYR A 29 -9.68 17.53 18.37
N ASN A 30 -9.45 17.53 19.69
CA ASN A 30 -10.36 18.05 20.71
C ASN A 30 -11.82 17.59 20.52
N SER A 31 -12.01 16.32 20.16
CA SER A 31 -13.32 15.76 19.83
C SER A 31 -13.46 14.35 20.39
N THR A 32 -14.68 13.94 20.67
CA THR A 32 -15.02 12.57 21.09
C THR A 32 -15.68 11.79 19.95
N LEU A 33 -15.93 10.49 20.16
CA LEU A 33 -16.66 9.66 19.20
C LEU A 33 -18.04 10.25 18.88
N ASP A 34 -18.74 10.78 19.88
CA ASP A 34 -20.09 11.35 19.73
C ASP A 34 -20.10 12.71 19.03
N ASP A 35 -18.92 13.29 18.79
CA ASP A 35 -18.73 14.58 18.11
C ASP A 35 -18.37 14.41 16.63
N ILE A 36 -18.21 13.17 16.17
CA ILE A 36 -17.83 12.85 14.79
C ILE A 36 -18.87 11.95 14.12
N ASN A 37 -19.26 12.33 12.91
CA ASN A 37 -20.06 11.48 12.02
C ASN A 37 -19.21 11.12 10.82
N CYS A 38 -18.90 9.83 10.66
CA CYS A 38 -18.00 9.35 9.62
C CYS A 38 -18.72 8.53 8.56
N TRP A 39 -18.30 8.73 7.32
CA TRP A 39 -18.82 8.05 6.14
C TRP A 39 -17.65 7.58 5.29
N TYR A 40 -17.88 6.55 4.49
CA TYR A 40 -16.92 6.10 3.49
C TYR A 40 -17.56 5.98 2.13
N GLN A 41 -16.75 6.20 1.10
CA GLN A 41 -17.12 6.05 -0.29
C GLN A 41 -16.12 5.13 -0.98
N PRO A 42 -16.54 3.97 -1.48
CA PRO A 42 -15.66 3.08 -2.21
C PRO A 42 -15.23 3.67 -3.55
N ILE A 43 -13.98 3.44 -3.92
CA ILE A 43 -13.39 3.75 -5.22
C ILE A 43 -13.20 2.43 -5.96
N MET A 44 -13.75 2.34 -7.17
CA MET A 44 -13.63 1.19 -8.04
C MET A 44 -12.91 1.58 -9.32
N ARG A 45 -12.00 0.72 -9.79
CA ARG A 45 -11.38 0.90 -11.10
C ARG A 45 -12.37 0.50 -12.19
N THR A 46 -12.43 1.28 -13.27
CA THR A 46 -13.25 0.94 -14.43
C THR A 46 -12.54 -0.17 -15.22
N TYR A 47 -13.14 -1.36 -15.24
CA TYR A 47 -12.65 -2.47 -16.05
C TYR A 47 -13.29 -2.41 -17.44
N LEU A 48 -12.51 -2.08 -18.45
CA LEU A 48 -12.98 -2.10 -19.85
C LEU A 48 -12.47 -3.38 -20.51
N SER A 49 -13.36 -4.14 -21.14
CA SER A 49 -12.99 -5.37 -21.85
C SER A 49 -12.10 -5.14 -23.07
N THR A 50 -11.88 -3.87 -23.44
CA THR A 50 -11.03 -3.47 -24.56
C THR A 50 -9.63 -3.14 -24.07
N ASN A 51 -8.63 -3.43 -24.90
CA ASN A 51 -7.22 -3.02 -24.86
C ASN A 51 -7.01 -1.48 -24.81
N ASN A 52 -7.76 -0.74 -23.99
CA ASN A 52 -7.57 0.69 -23.75
C ASN A 52 -6.97 0.84 -22.36
N ARG A 53 -6.03 1.78 -22.19
CA ARG A 53 -5.44 2.07 -20.88
C ARG A 53 -6.55 2.45 -19.90
N GLU A 54 -6.68 1.65 -18.86
CA GLU A 54 -7.64 1.86 -17.77
C GLU A 54 -7.12 2.95 -16.82
N ASP A 55 -7.28 4.22 -17.22
CA ASP A 55 -6.94 5.39 -16.40
C ASP A 55 -8.16 6.00 -15.70
N ASP A 56 -9.30 5.29 -15.67
CA ASP A 56 -10.55 5.79 -15.11
C ASP A 56 -11.01 5.01 -13.87
N TYR A 57 -11.74 5.70 -13.02
CA TYR A 57 -12.32 5.17 -11.80
C TYR A 57 -13.74 5.71 -11.62
N TYR A 58 -14.56 4.95 -10.91
CA TYR A 58 -15.87 5.39 -10.48
C TYR A 58 -16.03 5.18 -8.98
N THR A 59 -16.91 5.95 -8.37
CA THR A 59 -17.23 5.83 -6.96
C THR A 59 -18.58 5.15 -6.76
N LEU A 60 -18.67 4.36 -5.69
CA LEU A 60 -19.93 3.77 -5.27
C LEU A 60 -20.70 4.72 -4.34
N PRO A 61 -21.98 4.42 -4.03
CA PRO A 61 -22.74 5.20 -3.06
C PRO A 61 -22.04 5.28 -1.70
N VAL A 62 -22.21 6.42 -1.04
CA VAL A 62 -21.66 6.70 0.29
C VAL A 62 -22.37 5.82 1.33
N GLN A 63 -21.60 5.26 2.26
CA GLN A 63 -22.08 4.40 3.34
C GLN A 63 -21.56 4.91 4.69
N GLU A 64 -22.32 4.65 5.76
CA GLU A 64 -21.93 5.04 7.11
C GLU A 64 -20.72 4.21 7.57
N LEU A 65 -19.71 4.88 8.13
CA LEU A 65 -18.51 4.22 8.62
C LEU A 65 -18.72 3.76 10.07
N LYS A 66 -18.73 2.43 10.25
CA LYS A 66 -18.67 1.81 11.58
C LYS A 66 -17.25 1.33 11.86
N PHE A 67 -16.61 1.94 12.86
CA PHE A 67 -15.26 1.55 13.26
C PHE A 67 -15.23 0.11 13.80
N GLY A 68 -14.18 -0.63 13.46
CA GLY A 68 -14.00 -2.02 13.90
C GLY A 68 -14.75 -3.07 13.07
N GLU A 69 -15.62 -2.67 12.15
CA GLU A 69 -16.31 -3.59 11.23
C GLU A 69 -15.52 -3.79 9.93
N PRO A 70 -15.51 -5.01 9.35
CA PRO A 70 -14.84 -5.27 8.09
C PRO A 70 -15.61 -4.65 6.93
N ILE A 71 -14.91 -3.91 6.08
CA ILE A 71 -15.44 -3.30 4.87
C ILE A 71 -15.09 -4.16 3.66
N GLU A 72 -16.05 -4.32 2.75
CA GLU A 72 -15.90 -5.21 1.60
C GLU A 72 -14.87 -4.70 0.58
N HIS A 73 -14.78 -3.38 0.40
CA HIS A 73 -14.02 -2.73 -0.66
C HIS A 73 -12.57 -2.40 -0.25
N GLU A 74 -11.65 -2.46 -1.21
CA GLU A 74 -10.20 -2.29 -0.99
C GLU A 74 -9.73 -0.82 -1.00
N TYR A 75 -10.44 0.08 -1.68
CA TYR A 75 -10.04 1.49 -1.78
C TYR A 75 -11.19 2.39 -1.36
N LEU A 76 -10.98 3.23 -0.36
CA LEU A 76 -12.02 4.05 0.23
C LEU A 76 -11.60 5.51 0.36
N ILE A 77 -12.56 6.42 0.19
CA ILE A 77 -12.50 7.80 0.68
C ILE A 77 -13.30 7.85 1.97
N THR A 78 -12.65 8.08 3.09
CA THR A 78 -13.33 8.27 4.38
C THR A 78 -13.46 9.76 4.68
N LYS A 79 -14.65 10.21 5.04
CA LYS A 79 -14.94 11.59 5.43
C LYS A 79 -15.61 11.61 6.80
N CYS A 80 -14.98 12.28 7.76
CA CYS A 80 -15.53 12.50 9.09
C CYS A 80 -15.89 13.98 9.27
N PHE A 81 -17.15 14.24 9.61
CA PHE A 81 -17.66 15.57 9.91
C PHE A 81 -17.68 15.78 11.41
N PHE A 82 -17.02 16.84 11.86
CA PHE A 82 -16.95 17.23 13.27
C PHE A 82 -18.04 18.25 13.58
N LYS A 83 -18.59 18.24 14.80
CA LYS A 83 -19.56 19.26 15.25
C LYS A 83 -19.08 20.70 15.09
N HIS A 84 -17.77 20.92 15.16
CA HIS A 84 -17.14 22.24 14.98
C HIS A 84 -16.95 22.64 13.49
N ASN A 85 -17.70 22.05 12.56
CA ASN A 85 -17.63 22.26 11.10
C ASN A 85 -16.30 21.90 10.42
N ASN A 86 -15.39 21.20 11.10
CA ASN A 86 -14.20 20.65 10.47
C ASN A 86 -14.55 19.36 9.73
N THR A 87 -13.94 19.13 8.58
CA THR A 87 -14.05 17.86 7.85
C THR A 87 -12.66 17.24 7.75
N HIS A 88 -12.55 15.98 8.12
CA HIS A 88 -11.34 15.19 7.91
C HIS A 88 -11.58 14.18 6.79
N GLU A 89 -10.81 14.30 5.73
CA GLU A 89 -10.85 13.40 4.58
C GLU A 89 -9.55 12.59 4.51
N GLN A 90 -9.67 11.29 4.31
CA GLN A 90 -8.54 10.38 4.19
C GLN A 90 -8.82 9.32 3.14
N TYR A 91 -7.81 9.02 2.31
CA TYR A 91 -7.84 7.94 1.34
C TYR A 91 -7.20 6.71 1.97
N MET A 92 -7.92 5.60 2.01
CA MET A 92 -7.50 4.39 2.69
C MET A 92 -7.44 3.22 1.73
N PRO A 93 -6.25 2.68 1.43
CA PRO A 93 -6.11 1.34 0.91
C PRO A 93 -6.27 0.34 2.05
N LEU A 94 -7.32 -0.48 1.97
CA LEU A 94 -7.61 -1.56 2.88
C LEU A 94 -7.00 -2.86 2.37
N VAL A 95 -6.31 -3.58 3.26
CA VAL A 95 -5.75 -4.90 2.95
C VAL A 95 -6.73 -5.95 3.42
N LYS A 96 -7.44 -6.55 2.46
CA LYS A 96 -8.36 -7.66 2.71
C LYS A 96 -7.68 -9.00 2.43
N LEU A 97 -7.90 -9.97 3.30
CA LEU A 97 -7.55 -11.35 3.01
C LEU A 97 -8.57 -11.91 2.03
N LYS A 98 -8.10 -12.37 0.86
CA LYS A 98 -8.97 -13.00 -0.14
C LYS A 98 -9.17 -14.46 0.23
N ASP A 99 -10.41 -14.87 0.47
CA ASP A 99 -10.74 -16.24 0.90
C ASP A 99 -10.15 -17.32 -0.02
N GLU A 100 -10.13 -17.06 -1.33
CA GLU A 100 -9.53 -17.95 -2.32
C GLU A 100 -8.02 -18.12 -2.11
N VAL A 101 -7.32 -17.05 -1.76
CA VAL A 101 -5.88 -17.06 -1.49
C VAL A 101 -5.58 -17.80 -0.19
N GLU A 102 -6.36 -17.57 0.87
CA GLU A 102 -6.19 -18.28 2.13
C GLU A 102 -6.51 -19.77 2.00
N LYS A 103 -7.52 -20.14 1.20
CA LYS A 103 -7.79 -21.53 0.84
C LYS A 103 -6.59 -22.14 0.12
N ARG A 104 -6.03 -21.47 -0.90
CA ARG A 104 -4.84 -21.96 -1.62
C ARG A 104 -3.62 -22.10 -0.71
N LYS A 105 -3.41 -21.15 0.20
CA LYS A 105 -2.33 -21.19 1.20
C LYS A 105 -2.49 -22.36 2.16
N SER A 106 -3.72 -22.68 2.57
CA SER A 106 -3.99 -23.80 3.50
C SER A 106 -3.57 -25.16 2.93
N VAL A 107 -3.56 -25.31 1.60
CA VAL A 107 -3.09 -26.51 0.88
C VAL A 107 -1.56 -26.62 0.90
N ILE A 108 -0.86 -25.49 0.82
CA ILE A 108 0.61 -25.43 0.80
C ILE A 108 1.12 -25.23 2.23
N LYS A 109 1.22 -26.31 3.00
CA LYS A 109 1.84 -26.28 4.33
C LYS A 109 3.36 -26.30 4.20
N SER A 110 3.98 -25.12 4.26
CA SER A 110 5.43 -25.03 4.44
C SER A 110 5.81 -25.58 5.82
N PRO A 111 6.85 -26.43 5.92
CA PRO A 111 7.36 -26.90 7.21
C PRO A 111 7.90 -25.76 8.10
N SER A 112 8.19 -24.59 7.52
CA SER A 112 8.52 -23.36 8.25
C SER A 112 7.85 -22.17 7.55
N PRO A 113 6.78 -21.59 8.11
CA PRO A 113 6.18 -20.39 7.55
C PRO A 113 7.09 -19.19 7.82
N LEU A 114 7.69 -18.65 6.75
CA LEU A 114 8.46 -17.41 6.78
C LEU A 114 7.66 -16.30 6.10
N ASN A 115 7.58 -15.14 6.75
CA ASN A 115 7.06 -13.93 6.15
C ASN A 115 8.22 -13.18 5.48
N VAL A 116 8.12 -12.91 4.18
CA VAL A 116 9.12 -12.15 3.42
C VAL A 116 8.53 -10.79 3.05
N ILE A 117 9.25 -9.72 3.38
CA ILE A 117 8.91 -8.35 2.96
C ILE A 117 9.97 -7.92 1.96
N ILE A 118 9.52 -7.55 0.76
CA ILE A 118 10.37 -6.97 -0.28
C ILE A 118 10.06 -5.48 -0.33
N LEU A 119 11.05 -4.65 -0.01
CA LEU A 119 10.94 -3.20 -0.06
C LEU A 119 11.74 -2.65 -1.24
N GLY A 120 11.04 -2.18 -2.27
CA GLY A 120 11.63 -1.46 -3.40
C GLY A 120 11.59 0.05 -3.17
N ILE A 121 12.68 0.74 -3.47
CA ILE A 121 12.73 2.21 -3.49
C ILE A 121 13.13 2.62 -4.91
N ASP A 122 12.19 3.21 -5.65
CA ASP A 122 12.46 3.66 -7.02
C ASP A 122 13.43 4.86 -7.01
N SER A 123 14.24 4.95 -8.07
CA SER A 123 15.01 6.14 -8.43
C SER A 123 16.08 6.54 -7.41
N VAL A 124 16.57 5.58 -6.61
CA VAL A 124 17.66 5.79 -5.64
C VAL A 124 18.92 5.04 -6.07
N SER A 125 20.04 5.77 -6.21
CA SER A 125 21.36 5.17 -6.37
C SER A 125 21.99 4.82 -5.02
N LYS A 126 22.95 3.88 -4.99
CA LYS A 126 23.70 3.55 -3.76
C LYS A 126 24.39 4.78 -3.15
N LEU A 127 24.93 5.68 -3.99
CA LEU A 127 25.53 6.92 -3.52
C LEU A 127 24.50 7.88 -2.91
N ASN A 128 23.31 7.99 -3.49
CA ASN A 128 22.22 8.78 -2.93
C ASN A 128 21.77 8.21 -1.57
N PHE A 129 21.55 6.89 -1.49
CA PHE A 129 21.23 6.21 -0.24
C PHE A 129 22.25 6.53 0.86
N MET A 130 23.55 6.43 0.52
CA MET A 130 24.63 6.69 1.48
C MET A 130 24.70 8.15 1.97
N ARG A 131 24.25 9.11 1.15
CA ARG A 131 24.30 10.55 1.44
C ARG A 131 23.02 11.12 2.01
N ARG A 132 21.85 10.53 1.76
CA ARG A 132 20.54 11.13 2.12
C ARG A 132 19.79 10.35 3.19
N PHE A 133 20.08 9.05 3.35
CA PHE A 133 19.35 8.18 4.27
C PHE A 133 20.07 8.06 5.61
N PHE A 134 20.23 9.20 6.30
CA PHE A 134 21.05 9.32 7.51
C PHE A 134 20.55 8.49 8.70
N GLN A 135 19.24 8.22 8.78
CA GLN A 135 18.65 7.40 9.84
C GLN A 135 18.58 5.92 9.42
N THR A 136 18.16 5.65 8.17
CA THR A 136 17.96 4.30 7.65
C THR A 136 19.27 3.52 7.56
N LYS A 137 20.35 4.14 7.09
CA LYS A 137 21.64 3.46 6.91
C LYS A 137 22.24 2.94 8.25
N PRO A 138 22.36 3.76 9.32
CA PRO A 138 22.79 3.25 10.63
C PRO A 138 21.86 2.18 11.19
N TYR A 139 20.55 2.34 11.04
CA TYR A 139 19.57 1.36 11.49
C TYR A 139 19.77 -0.01 10.82
N LEU A 140 19.87 -0.04 9.50
CA LEU A 140 20.12 -1.28 8.74
C LEU A 140 21.45 -1.92 9.15
N LYS A 141 22.51 -1.12 9.30
CA LYS A 141 23.85 -1.63 9.61
C LYS A 141 23.98 -2.15 11.05
N PHE A 142 23.50 -1.39 12.03
CA PHE A 142 23.81 -1.65 13.44
C PHE A 142 22.67 -2.33 14.20
N GLN A 143 21.42 -2.03 13.87
CA GLN A 143 20.25 -2.59 14.55
C GLN A 143 19.78 -3.87 13.86
N MET A 144 19.52 -3.80 12.55
CA MET A 144 19.09 -4.99 11.79
C MET A 144 20.25 -5.92 11.43
N LYS A 145 21.50 -5.44 11.47
CA LYS A 145 22.69 -6.16 11.00
C LYS A 145 22.50 -6.71 9.58
N ALA A 146 21.88 -5.91 8.71
CA ALA A 146 21.54 -6.29 7.36
C ALA A 146 22.80 -6.59 6.52
N PHE A 147 22.71 -7.59 5.65
CA PHE A 147 23.78 -7.94 4.73
C PHE A 147 23.80 -6.97 3.53
N ASP A 148 24.91 -6.23 3.36
CA ASP A 148 25.10 -5.33 2.20
C ASP A 148 25.63 -6.14 1.01
N MET A 149 24.77 -6.34 0.01
CA MET A 149 25.09 -7.01 -1.25
C MET A 149 25.97 -6.11 -2.14
N LYS A 150 27.25 -6.03 -1.83
CA LYS A 150 28.23 -5.25 -2.62
C LYS A 150 28.37 -5.85 -4.02
N GLY A 151 28.36 -5.00 -5.05
CA GLY A 151 28.43 -5.43 -6.45
C GLY A 151 27.08 -5.80 -7.06
N PHE A 152 26.00 -5.85 -6.27
CA PHE A 152 24.65 -5.98 -6.83
C PHE A 152 24.31 -4.70 -7.61
N THR A 153 24.05 -4.86 -8.91
CA THR A 153 23.76 -3.76 -9.84
C THR A 153 22.44 -3.97 -10.54
N LYS A 154 21.87 -2.85 -11.01
CA LYS A 154 20.73 -2.86 -11.91
C LYS A 154 21.10 -3.55 -13.23
N VAL A 155 20.15 -4.29 -13.79
CA VAL A 155 20.24 -4.97 -15.10
C VAL A 155 19.80 -4.06 -16.23
N GLY A 156 18.88 -3.13 -15.98
CA GLY A 156 18.38 -2.16 -16.96
C GLY A 156 18.28 -0.75 -16.41
N ASP A 157 17.94 0.20 -17.27
CA ASP A 157 17.87 1.61 -16.87
C ASP A 157 16.60 1.96 -16.09
N ASN A 158 15.47 1.39 -16.49
CA ASN A 158 14.16 1.65 -15.89
C ASN A 158 13.78 0.60 -14.84
N THR A 159 12.73 0.86 -14.07
CA THR A 159 12.25 -0.03 -13.01
C THR A 159 11.83 -1.39 -13.55
N PHE A 160 11.06 -1.42 -14.65
CA PHE A 160 10.56 -2.66 -15.26
C PHE A 160 11.66 -3.71 -15.58
N PRO A 161 12.71 -3.40 -16.37
CA PRO A 161 13.75 -4.38 -16.67
C PRO A 161 14.60 -4.83 -15.49
N ASN A 162 14.49 -4.17 -14.32
CA ASN A 162 15.12 -4.59 -13.09
C ASN A 162 14.23 -5.51 -12.25
N LEU A 163 12.92 -5.27 -12.22
CA LEU A 163 11.98 -6.09 -11.46
C LEU A 163 11.77 -7.47 -12.08
N VAL A 164 11.71 -7.57 -13.41
CA VAL A 164 11.53 -8.86 -14.11
C VAL A 164 12.59 -9.89 -13.69
N PRO A 165 13.92 -9.64 -13.83
CA PRO A 165 14.92 -10.61 -13.41
C PRO A 165 14.95 -10.83 -11.89
N MET A 166 14.60 -9.82 -11.08
CA MET A 166 14.55 -9.96 -9.62
C MET A 166 13.47 -10.95 -9.17
N PHE A 167 12.29 -10.94 -9.80
CA PHE A 167 11.17 -11.81 -9.41
C PHE A 167 11.13 -13.14 -10.16
N THR A 168 11.63 -13.19 -11.39
CA THR A 168 11.49 -14.36 -12.27
C THR A 168 12.80 -15.10 -12.52
N GLY A 169 13.95 -14.46 -12.30
CA GLY A 169 15.25 -15.00 -12.70
C GLY A 169 15.55 -14.94 -14.20
N HIS A 170 14.68 -14.33 -15.01
CA HIS A 170 14.85 -14.20 -16.46
C HIS A 170 15.01 -12.74 -16.91
N PHE A 171 15.71 -12.52 -18.02
CA PHE A 171 15.73 -11.22 -18.69
C PHE A 171 14.36 -10.91 -19.31
N VAL A 172 14.08 -9.63 -19.52
CA VAL A 172 12.83 -9.15 -20.14
C VAL A 172 12.52 -9.87 -21.45
N ASN A 173 13.51 -10.07 -22.31
CA ASN A 173 13.36 -10.71 -23.62
C ASN A 173 12.86 -12.17 -23.57
N TYR A 174 12.94 -12.82 -22.40
CA TYR A 174 12.38 -14.16 -22.24
C TYR A 174 10.85 -14.14 -22.29
N PHE A 175 10.25 -13.09 -21.74
CA PHE A 175 8.80 -12.94 -21.69
C PHE A 175 8.30 -11.93 -22.74
N TRP A 176 9.06 -10.88 -23.04
CA TRP A 176 8.68 -9.82 -23.97
C TRP A 176 9.23 -10.03 -25.38
N ASN A 177 8.34 -9.96 -26.36
CA ASN A 177 8.64 -9.85 -27.78
C ASN A 177 7.67 -8.85 -28.44
N GLU A 178 7.92 -8.50 -29.71
CA GLU A 178 7.06 -7.52 -30.42
C GLU A 178 5.60 -7.97 -30.52
N SER A 179 5.32 -9.28 -30.57
CA SER A 179 3.95 -9.79 -30.66
C SER A 179 3.12 -9.57 -29.40
N ILE A 180 3.75 -9.29 -28.25
CA ILE A 180 3.03 -9.00 -27.00
C ILE A 180 3.10 -7.53 -26.58
N LYS A 181 3.64 -6.66 -27.45
CA LYS A 181 3.74 -5.22 -27.19
C LYS A 181 2.37 -4.58 -26.90
N ASP A 182 1.34 -5.04 -27.58
CA ASP A 182 -0.02 -4.49 -27.50
C ASP A 182 -0.98 -5.40 -26.72
N THR A 183 -0.48 -6.41 -26.00
CA THR A 183 -1.33 -7.35 -25.23
C THR A 183 -1.48 -6.97 -23.76
N TYR A 184 -0.93 -5.82 -23.33
CA TYR A 184 -0.98 -5.35 -21.94
C TYR A 184 -0.44 -6.36 -20.92
N PHE A 185 0.42 -7.30 -21.36
CA PHE A 185 0.89 -8.40 -20.48
C PHE A 185 1.75 -7.90 -19.31
N PHE A 186 2.35 -6.71 -19.45
CA PHE A 186 3.22 -6.09 -18.45
C PHE A 186 2.69 -4.77 -17.89
N ASP A 187 1.45 -4.41 -18.20
CA ASP A 187 0.74 -3.27 -17.61
C ASP A 187 -0.14 -3.73 -16.44
#